data_AF-A0A4Y3HSU3-F1
#
_entry.id   AF-A0A4Y3HSU3-F1
#
_cell.length_a   1.000
_cell.length_b   1.000
_cell.length_c   1.000
_cell.angle_alpha   90.00
_cell.angle_beta   90.00
_cell.angle_gamma   90.00
#
_symmetry.space_group_name_H-M   'P 1'
#
loop_
_entity.id
_entity.type
_entity.pdbx_description
1 polymer ?
#
loop_
_entity_poly.entity_id
_entity_poly.type
_entity_poly.pdbx_seq_one_letter_code
_entity_poly.pdbx_strand_id
1 'polypeptide(L)'
;MTILLVESNLPYCSLFKQWCEAEWGGCINLHSTDFPAPLFAVDMERLVGGVAFSLFAEPLTDKQVVWINAIYVKSEYRSQGVASLLAEKAVKVCAHLNQSYLYVYTNRPNLYIRLGWEPVYNANAEPEHWVLKTVLNI
;
A
#
# COMPACT_ATOMS: atom_id res chain seq x y z
N MET A 1 -12.20 17.16 -9.82
CA MET A 1 -12.04 16.22 -8.69
C MET A 1 -10.75 16.59 -7.98
N THR A 2 -10.80 16.85 -6.68
CA THR A 2 -9.63 17.26 -5.90
C THR A 2 -9.38 16.22 -4.83
N ILE A 3 -8.35 15.40 -5.03
CA ILE A 3 -7.98 14.35 -4.08
C ILE A 3 -7.03 14.93 -3.05
N LEU A 4 -7.40 14.83 -1.78
CA LEU A 4 -6.53 15.14 -0.64
C LEU A 4 -6.08 13.86 0.02
N LEU A 5 -4.81 13.80 0.42
CA LEU A 5 -4.32 12.73 1.29
C LEU A 5 -4.42 13.18 2.74
N VAL A 6 -5.03 12.35 3.57
CA VAL A 6 -5.21 12.61 4.99
C VAL A 6 -4.66 11.45 5.81
N GLU A 7 -4.29 11.77 7.05
CA GLU A 7 -3.80 10.79 8.01
C GLU A 7 -4.93 9.88 8.52
N SER A 8 -4.52 8.79 9.16
CA SER A 8 -5.40 7.80 9.74
C SER A 8 -6.39 8.40 10.75
N ASN A 9 -7.67 8.05 10.62
CA ASN A 9 -8.70 8.34 11.62
C ASN A 9 -9.71 7.17 11.70
N LEU A 10 -10.42 7.08 12.83
CA LEU A 10 -11.32 5.94 13.12
C LEU A 10 -12.41 5.75 12.05
N PRO A 11 -13.18 6.78 11.62
CA PRO A 11 -14.19 6.61 10.57
C PRO A 11 -13.64 6.01 9.26
N TYR A 12 -12.51 6.52 8.77
CA TYR A 12 -11.92 6.02 7.53
C TYR A 12 -11.26 4.65 7.70
N CYS A 13 -10.64 4.37 8.84
CA CYS A 13 -10.12 3.03 9.14
C CYS A 13 -11.22 1.97 9.08
N SER A 14 -12.36 2.21 9.72
CA SER A 14 -13.48 1.26 9.71
C SER A 14 -14.00 1.02 8.29
N LEU A 15 -14.18 2.09 7.50
CA LEU A 15 -14.70 1.96 6.14
C LEU A 15 -13.70 1.29 5.19
N PHE A 16 -12.43 1.67 5.27
CA PHE A 16 -11.37 1.06 4.46
C PHE A 16 -11.20 -0.43 4.77
N LYS A 17 -11.26 -0.80 6.06
CA LYS A 17 -11.21 -2.21 6.48
C LYS A 17 -12.36 -3.01 5.88
N GLN A 18 -13.59 -2.48 5.90
CA GLN A 18 -14.74 -3.13 5.28
C GLN A 18 -14.56 -3.33 3.77
N TRP A 19 -13.96 -2.36 3.06
CA TRP A 19 -13.69 -2.52 1.63
C TRP A 19 -12.66 -3.61 1.35
N CYS A 20 -11.57 -3.64 2.11
CA CYS A 20 -10.54 -4.67 1.97
C CYS A 20 -11.08 -6.07 2.30
N GLU A 21 -11.87 -6.18 3.37
CA GLU A 21 -12.56 -7.42 3.76
C GLU A 21 -13.54 -7.89 2.66
N ALA A 22 -14.27 -6.96 2.04
CA ALA A 22 -15.20 -7.29 0.96
C ALA A 22 -14.50 -7.70 -0.35
N GLU A 23 -13.35 -7.09 -0.66
CA GLU A 23 -12.61 -7.35 -1.91
C GLU A 23 -11.75 -8.63 -1.83
N TRP A 24 -11.03 -8.83 -0.73
CA TRP A 24 -10.02 -9.89 -0.60
C TRP A 24 -10.33 -10.91 0.50
N GLY A 25 -11.35 -10.67 1.33
CA GLY A 25 -11.58 -11.45 2.54
C GLY A 25 -10.54 -11.17 3.63
N GLY A 26 -10.85 -11.64 4.84
CA GLY A 26 -9.93 -11.55 5.98
C GLY A 26 -9.79 -10.14 6.58
N CYS A 27 -9.44 -10.09 7.87
CA CYS A 27 -9.29 -8.84 8.60
C CYS A 27 -7.88 -8.27 8.39
N ILE A 28 -7.78 -7.07 7.83
CA ILE A 28 -6.51 -6.33 7.79
C ILE A 28 -6.23 -5.64 9.12
N ASN A 29 -4.98 -5.72 9.58
CA ASN A 29 -4.54 -4.92 10.71
C ASN A 29 -4.09 -3.54 10.23
N LEU A 30 -4.74 -2.49 10.74
CA LEU A 30 -4.46 -1.09 10.40
C LEU A 30 -3.67 -0.36 11.50
N HIS A 31 -3.43 -1.00 12.64
CA HIS A 31 -2.83 -0.36 13.81
C HIS A 31 -1.67 -1.21 14.35
N SER A 32 -0.48 -0.61 14.37
CA SER A 32 0.72 -1.17 14.99
C SER A 32 1.70 -0.04 15.33
N THR A 33 2.62 -0.30 16.24
CA THR A 33 3.79 0.54 16.48
C THR A 33 4.94 0.24 15.50
N ASP A 34 4.89 -0.89 14.81
CA ASP A 34 6.03 -1.39 14.03
C ASP A 34 5.95 -1.03 12.54
N PHE A 35 4.82 -0.47 12.10
CA PHE A 35 4.62 0.03 10.74
C PHE A 35 3.75 1.28 10.75
N PRO A 36 3.83 2.12 9.69
CA PRO A 36 3.07 3.37 9.65
C PRO A 36 1.55 3.17 9.70
N ALA A 37 0.85 4.15 10.24
CA ALA A 37 -0.61 4.22 10.14
C ALA A 37 -1.05 4.30 8.66
N PRO A 38 -2.25 3.81 8.31
CA PRO A 38 -2.76 3.91 6.95
C PRO A 38 -2.93 5.38 6.52
N LEU A 39 -2.87 5.61 5.21
CA LEU A 39 -3.15 6.90 4.60
C LEU A 39 -4.41 6.79 3.74
N PHE A 40 -5.18 7.86 3.71
CA PHE A 40 -6.45 7.88 3.03
C PHE A 40 -6.50 8.96 1.95
N ALA A 41 -7.08 8.61 0.80
CA ALA A 41 -7.42 9.55 -0.25
C ALA A 41 -8.89 9.94 -0.07
N VAL A 42 -9.16 11.25 -0.03
CA VAL A 42 -10.51 11.80 0.14
C VAL A 42 -10.86 12.80 -0.94
N ASP A 43 -12.14 12.82 -1.35
CA ASP A 43 -12.74 13.84 -2.21
C ASP A 43 -13.94 14.45 -1.47
N MET A 44 -13.89 15.75 -1.17
CA MET A 44 -14.91 16.44 -0.35
C MET A 44 -15.28 15.66 0.92
N GLU A 45 -14.28 15.29 1.72
CA GLU A 45 -14.41 14.51 2.98
C GLU A 45 -14.92 13.07 2.82
N ARG A 46 -15.18 12.61 1.59
CA ARG A 46 -15.55 11.22 1.33
C ARG A 46 -14.29 10.41 1.10
N LEU A 47 -14.15 9.30 1.80
CA LEU A 47 -13.11 8.32 1.51
C LEU A 47 -13.30 7.80 0.09
N VAL A 48 -12.22 7.80 -0.70
CA VAL A 48 -12.21 7.28 -2.07
C VAL A 48 -11.14 6.21 -2.29
N GLY A 49 -10.19 6.09 -1.36
CA GLY A 49 -9.19 5.04 -1.36
C GLY A 49 -8.28 5.12 -0.14
N GLY A 50 -7.40 4.14 -0.01
CA GLY A 50 -6.41 4.11 1.07
C GLY A 50 -5.26 3.16 0.80
N VAL A 51 -4.21 3.34 1.58
CA VAL A 51 -3.05 2.44 1.64
C VAL A 51 -2.80 2.01 3.08
N ALA A 52 -2.52 0.73 3.27
CA ALA A 52 -2.17 0.16 4.57
C ALA A 52 -0.90 -0.69 4.45
N PHE A 53 -0.28 -0.92 5.61
CA PHE A 53 1.04 -1.54 5.75
C PHE A 53 0.97 -2.79 6.62
N SER A 54 1.97 -3.66 6.47
CA SER A 54 2.18 -4.81 7.35
C SER A 54 3.67 -5.11 7.45
N LEU A 55 4.06 -5.93 8.43
CA LEU A 55 5.38 -6.54 8.46
C LEU A 55 5.38 -7.85 7.69
N PHE A 56 6.37 -8.02 6.82
CA PHE A 56 6.60 -9.27 6.13
C PHE A 56 8.09 -9.47 5.84
N ALA A 57 8.49 -10.73 5.67
CA ALA A 57 9.88 -11.10 5.45
C ALA A 57 10.40 -10.47 4.15
N GLU A 58 11.53 -9.77 4.23
CA GLU A 58 12.24 -9.22 3.07
C GLU A 58 12.63 -10.36 2.11
N PRO A 59 12.46 -10.18 0.80
CA PRO A 59 12.95 -11.16 -0.15
C PRO A 59 14.46 -11.34 0.04
N LEU A 60 14.91 -12.59 0.20
CA LEU A 60 16.32 -13.04 0.30
C LEU A 60 16.97 -13.04 1.70
N THR A 61 16.46 -12.33 2.70
CA THR A 61 17.15 -12.20 4.00
C THR A 61 16.33 -12.62 5.22
N ASP A 62 15.05 -12.97 5.04
CA ASP A 62 14.06 -13.29 6.09
C ASP A 62 13.88 -12.20 7.17
N LYS A 63 14.53 -11.04 7.02
CA LYS A 63 14.37 -9.88 7.91
C LYS A 63 12.96 -9.34 7.80
N GLN A 64 12.26 -9.16 8.92
CA GLN A 64 10.97 -8.49 8.92
C GLN A 64 11.13 -7.02 8.54
N VAL A 65 10.43 -6.60 7.50
CA VAL A 65 10.40 -5.21 7.00
C VAL A 65 8.97 -4.78 6.72
N VAL A 66 8.75 -3.48 6.56
CA VAL A 66 7.43 -2.94 6.19
C VAL A 66 7.17 -3.16 4.70
N TRP A 67 5.97 -3.65 4.40
CA TRP A 67 5.41 -3.80 3.07
C TRP A 67 4.18 -2.93 2.91
N ILE A 68 3.86 -2.53 1.68
CA ILE A 68 2.50 -2.11 1.34
C ILE A 68 1.63 -3.37 1.32
N ASN A 69 0.69 -3.45 2.26
CA ASN A 69 -0.21 -4.58 2.43
C ASN A 69 -1.44 -4.46 1.53
N ALA A 70 -2.00 -3.27 1.42
CA ALA A 70 -3.21 -3.03 0.65
C ALA A 70 -3.21 -1.63 0.05
N ILE A 71 -3.55 -1.52 -1.24
CA ILE A 71 -4.00 -0.28 -1.86
C ILE A 71 -5.37 -0.55 -2.46
N TYR A 72 -6.38 0.15 -1.96
CA TYR A 72 -7.74 0.08 -2.50
C TYR A 72 -8.19 1.46 -2.95
N VAL A 73 -8.85 1.51 -4.11
CA VAL A 73 -9.52 2.71 -4.62
C VAL A 73 -10.91 2.30 -5.09
N LYS A 74 -11.92 3.07 -4.66
CA LYS A 74 -13.31 2.90 -5.10
C LYS A 74 -13.39 2.89 -6.62
N SER A 75 -14.22 2.02 -7.19
CA SER A 75 -14.27 1.75 -8.63
C SER A 75 -14.47 3.02 -9.46
N GLU A 76 -15.32 3.93 -9.01
CA GLU A 76 -15.61 5.20 -9.68
C GLU A 76 -14.46 6.23 -9.62
N TYR A 77 -13.43 5.99 -8.79
CA TYR A 77 -12.21 6.81 -8.67
C TYR A 77 -10.96 6.12 -9.26
N ARG A 78 -11.10 4.91 -9.84
CA ARG A 78 -9.99 4.19 -10.48
C ARG A 78 -9.57 4.87 -11.79
N SER A 79 -8.36 4.55 -12.26
CA SER A 79 -7.77 5.09 -13.50
C SER A 79 -7.59 6.62 -13.53
N GLN A 80 -7.66 7.27 -12.37
CA GLN A 80 -7.50 8.73 -12.21
C GLN A 80 -6.25 9.09 -11.37
N GLY A 81 -5.30 8.16 -11.24
CA GLY A 81 -4.03 8.40 -10.53
C GLY A 81 -4.09 8.27 -9.00
N VAL A 82 -5.25 7.99 -8.39
CA VAL A 82 -5.39 7.89 -6.92
C VAL A 82 -4.47 6.84 -6.31
N ALA A 83 -4.39 5.64 -6.91
CA ALA A 83 -3.51 4.58 -6.42
C ALA A 83 -2.02 4.95 -6.54
N SER A 84 -1.64 5.66 -7.60
CA SER A 84 -0.29 6.19 -7.78
C SER A 84 0.06 7.19 -6.69
N LEU A 85 -0.84 8.14 -6.42
CA LEU A 85 -0.68 9.15 -5.38
C LEU A 85 -0.52 8.51 -3.98
N LEU A 86 -1.32 7.49 -3.68
CA LEU A 86 -1.21 6.72 -2.44
C LEU A 86 0.12 5.98 -2.33
N ALA A 87 0.55 5.28 -3.39
CA ALA A 87 1.82 4.56 -3.43
C ALA A 87 3.03 5.49 -3.27
N GLU A 88 3.04 6.63 -3.94
CA GLU A 88 4.11 7.64 -3.80
C GLU A 88 4.17 8.22 -2.38
N LYS A 89 3.01 8.50 -1.77
CA LYS A 89 2.99 8.98 -0.39
C LYS A 89 3.40 7.89 0.60
N ALA A 90 3.07 6.63 0.33
CA ALA A 90 3.51 5.49 1.13
C ALA A 90 5.04 5.40 1.18
N VAL A 91 5.73 5.57 0.05
CA VAL A 91 7.20 5.65 -0.02
C VAL A 91 7.72 6.78 0.88
N LYS A 92 7.12 7.98 0.80
CA LYS A 92 7.54 9.13 1.62
C LYS A 92 7.38 8.90 3.13
N VAL A 93 6.27 8.29 3.55
CA VAL A 93 6.04 7.99 4.97
C VAL A 93 6.96 6.88 5.47
N CYS A 94 7.32 5.94 4.60
CA CYS A 94 8.25 4.86 4.94
C CYS A 94 9.73 5.28 4.88
N ALA A 95 10.07 6.44 4.31
CA ALA A 95 11.46 6.87 4.11
C ALA A 95 12.29 6.96 5.40
N HIS A 96 11.64 7.16 6.55
CA HIS A 96 12.31 7.23 7.86
C HIS A 96 12.51 5.86 8.54
N LEU A 97 12.03 4.76 7.93
CA LEU A 97 12.17 3.42 8.48
C LEU A 97 13.58 2.89 8.29
N ASN A 98 14.03 2.03 9.20
CA ASN A 98 15.33 1.36 9.13
C ASN A 98 15.32 0.16 8.15
N GLN A 99 14.97 0.43 6.89
CA GLN A 99 14.96 -0.53 5.79
C GLN A 99 15.31 0.18 4.46
N SER A 100 16.02 -0.51 3.57
CA SER A 100 16.49 0.09 2.32
C SER A 100 15.42 0.16 1.22
N TYR A 101 14.44 -0.74 1.28
CA TYR A 101 13.43 -0.92 0.25
C TYR A 101 12.04 -1.00 0.84
N LEU A 102 11.05 -0.53 0.09
CA LEU A 102 9.64 -0.80 0.34
C LEU A 102 9.17 -1.83 -0.68
N TYR A 103 8.37 -2.78 -0.22
CA TYR A 103 7.92 -3.92 -1.01
C TYR A 103 6.40 -3.93 -1.18
N VAL A 104 5.94 -4.58 -2.25
CA VAL A 104 4.53 -4.88 -2.50
C VAL A 104 4.42 -6.25 -3.16
N TYR A 105 3.39 -7.02 -2.76
CA TYR A 105 2.95 -8.23 -3.44
C TYR A 105 1.63 -7.94 -4.15
N THR A 106 1.55 -8.14 -5.46
CA THR A 106 0.38 -7.68 -6.24
C THR A 106 0.17 -8.43 -7.55
N ASN A 107 -1.10 -8.59 -7.94
CA ASN A 107 -1.50 -8.97 -9.31
C ASN A 107 -1.70 -7.77 -10.26
N ARG A 108 -1.33 -6.55 -9.84
CA ARG A 108 -1.41 -5.32 -10.65
C ARG A 108 -0.03 -4.66 -10.79
N PRO A 109 1.01 -5.36 -11.31
CA PRO A 109 2.40 -4.87 -11.32
C PRO A 109 2.56 -3.57 -12.12
N ASN A 110 1.79 -3.40 -13.19
CA ASN A 110 1.86 -2.23 -14.06
C ASN A 110 1.61 -0.89 -13.35
N LEU A 111 0.88 -0.88 -12.23
CA LEU A 111 0.74 0.32 -11.40
C LEU A 111 2.12 0.76 -10.88
N TYR A 112 2.84 -0.16 -10.27
CA TYR A 112 4.10 0.09 -9.57
C TYR A 112 5.27 0.26 -10.55
N ILE A 113 5.31 -0.51 -11.64
CA ILE A 113 6.34 -0.39 -12.70
C ILE A 113 6.35 1.03 -13.28
N ARG A 114 5.17 1.63 -13.53
CA ARG A 114 5.07 3.01 -14.01
C ARG A 114 5.58 4.06 -13.01
N LEU A 115 5.66 3.70 -11.73
CA LEU A 115 6.22 4.53 -10.66
C LEU A 115 7.72 4.24 -10.43
N GLY A 116 8.35 3.44 -11.29
CA GLY A 116 9.76 3.09 -11.19
C GLY A 116 10.06 1.96 -10.20
N TRP A 117 9.07 1.19 -9.77
CA TRP A 117 9.30 0.00 -8.94
C TRP A 117 9.84 -1.14 -9.81
N GLU A 118 10.73 -1.93 -9.23
CA GLU A 118 11.43 -3.02 -9.91
C GLU A 118 10.92 -4.38 -9.41
N PRO A 119 10.71 -5.36 -10.31
CA PRO A 119 10.33 -6.70 -9.91
C PRO A 119 11.47 -7.38 -9.15
N VAL A 120 11.10 -8.18 -8.15
CA VAL A 120 12.00 -9.06 -7.41
C VAL A 120 11.58 -10.49 -7.67
N TYR A 121 12.54 -11.35 -8.00
CA TYR A 121 12.26 -12.77 -8.17
C TYR A 121 11.79 -13.37 -6.84
N ASN A 122 10.63 -14.04 -6.87
CA ASN A 122 10.10 -14.81 -5.75
C ASN A 122 9.55 -16.14 -6.30
N ALA A 123 10.22 -17.25 -5.97
CA ALA A 123 9.83 -18.58 -6.44
C ALA A 123 8.48 -19.05 -5.87
N ASN A 124 8.02 -18.44 -4.78
CA ASN A 124 6.78 -18.81 -4.08
C ASN A 124 5.62 -17.84 -4.38
N ALA A 125 5.80 -16.89 -5.31
CA ALA A 125 4.70 -16.02 -5.72
C ALA A 125 3.61 -16.84 -6.40
N GLU A 126 2.34 -16.53 -6.08
CA GLU A 126 1.21 -17.11 -6.78
C GLU A 126 1.24 -16.73 -8.27
N PRO A 127 0.60 -17.53 -9.15
CA PRO A 127 0.41 -17.17 -10.54
C PRO A 127 -0.14 -15.74 -10.68
N GLU A 128 0.38 -15.00 -11.64
CA GLU A 128 0.02 -13.60 -11.95
C GLU A 128 0.34 -12.57 -10.86
N HIS A 129 0.91 -12.99 -9.72
CA HIS A 129 1.37 -12.10 -8.68
C HIS A 129 2.87 -11.84 -8.79
N TRP A 130 3.24 -10.61 -8.40
CA TRP A 130 4.60 -10.11 -8.48
C TRP A 130 4.98 -9.51 -7.15
N VAL A 131 6.21 -9.76 -6.71
CA VAL A 131 6.86 -8.94 -5.70
C VAL A 131 7.58 -7.82 -6.44
N LEU A 132 7.31 -6.56 -6.07
CA LEU A 132 8.07 -5.41 -6.54
C LEU A 132 8.68 -4.68 -5.34
N LYS A 133 9.78 -3.98 -5.60
CA LYS A 133 10.44 -3.12 -4.63
C LYS A 133 10.70 -1.73 -5.19
N THR A 134 10.84 -0.76 -4.30
CA THR A 134 11.44 0.54 -4.62
C THR A 134 12.37 0.97 -3.50
N VAL A 135 13.34 1.82 -3.82
CA VAL A 135 14.28 2.35 -2.84
C VAL A 135 13.56 3.35 -1.95
N LEU A 136 13.75 3.22 -0.64
CA LEU A 136 13.43 4.30 0.29
C LEU A 136 14.61 5.25 0.29
N ASN A 137 14.48 6.37 -0.42
CA ASN A 137 15.52 7.40 -0.45
C ASN A 137 15.74 7.91 0.98
N ILE A 138 16.93 7.63 1.52
CA ILE A 138 17.43 8.17 2.79
C ILE A 138 17.90 9.61 2.56
#